data_AF-A0A7X8CGR5-F1
#
_entry.id   AF-A0A7X8CGR5-F1
#
_cell.length_a   1.000
_cell.length_b   1.000
_cell.length_c   1.000
_cell.angle_alpha   90.00
_cell.angle_beta   90.00
_cell.angle_gamma   90.00
#
_symmetry.space_group_name_H-M   'P 1'
#
loop_
_entity.id
_entity.type
_entity.pdbx_description
1 polymer ?
#
loop_
_entity_poly.entity_id
_entity_poly.type
_entity_poly.pdbx_seq_one_letter_code
_entity_poly.pdbx_strand_id
1 'polypeptide(L)'
;MAILTIACRKESQKNIDYPADKIIEYSELFGQTEFEYYVYVFSHTCLHCIEIKKDIINFYNNTTKSMYFIQFQGQIALNKDIDLTIGCNNIADFSILGTPSLVFIRNKSVINNLGGKKAILSHINNH
;
A
#
# COMPACT_ATOMS: atom_id res chain seq x y z
N MET A 1 -46.92 -8.81 26.47
CA MET A 1 -46.04 -7.79 25.85
C MET A 1 -44.61 -8.27 25.99
N ALA A 2 -44.00 -8.75 24.91
CA ALA A 2 -42.60 -9.17 24.91
C ALA A 2 -41.74 -8.00 24.43
N ILE A 3 -40.84 -7.52 25.29
CA ILE A 3 -39.87 -6.48 24.94
C ILE A 3 -38.70 -7.20 24.26
N LEU A 4 -38.60 -7.06 22.93
CA LEU A 4 -37.41 -7.45 22.18
C LEU A 4 -36.28 -6.48 22.54
N THR A 5 -35.33 -6.93 23.36
CA THR A 5 -34.07 -6.23 23.57
C THR A 5 -33.19 -6.43 22.35
N ILE A 6 -33.12 -5.41 21.50
CA ILE A 6 -32.10 -5.34 20.44
C ILE A 6 -30.76 -5.09 21.15
N ALA A 7 -30.00 -6.16 21.35
CA ALA A 7 -28.59 -6.06 21.69
C ALA A 7 -27.86 -5.46 20.49
N CYS A 8 -27.62 -4.14 20.55
CA CYS A 8 -26.79 -3.44 19.59
C CYS A 8 -25.34 -3.91 19.82
N ARG A 9 -24.95 -5.00 19.14
CA ARG A 9 -23.58 -5.53 19.17
C ARG A 9 -22.70 -4.52 18.43
N LYS A 10 -22.17 -3.53 19.16
CA LYS A 10 -20.98 -2.81 18.72
C LYS A 10 -19.86 -3.83 18.64
N GLU A 11 -19.64 -4.41 17.46
CA GLU A 11 -18.34 -5.00 17.16
C GLU A 11 -17.30 -3.92 17.47
N SER A 12 -16.44 -4.18 18.45
CA SER A 12 -15.24 -3.39 18.62
C SER A 12 -14.47 -3.52 17.31
N GLN A 13 -14.46 -2.47 16.50
CA GLN A 13 -13.56 -2.39 15.36
C GLN A 13 -12.15 -2.56 15.93
N LYS A 14 -11.58 -3.76 15.76
CA LYS A 14 -10.16 -3.98 15.94
C LYS A 14 -9.49 -2.89 15.11
N ASN A 15 -8.67 -2.05 15.74
CA ASN A 15 -7.97 -0.99 15.04
C ASN A 15 -7.05 -1.65 14.00
N ILE A 16 -7.50 -1.70 12.74
CA ILE A 16 -6.72 -2.30 11.66
C ILE A 16 -5.66 -1.27 11.30
N ASP A 17 -4.40 -1.61 11.55
CA ASP A 17 -3.27 -0.78 11.16
C ASP A 17 -2.27 -1.55 10.29
N TYR A 18 -1.35 -0.81 9.67
CA TYR A 18 -0.31 -1.41 8.86
C TYR A 18 0.60 -2.32 9.69
N PRO A 19 1.01 -3.50 9.19
CA PRO A 19 1.86 -4.42 9.95
C PRO A 19 3.22 -3.78 10.21
N ALA A 20 3.52 -3.49 11.48
CA ALA A 20 4.73 -2.75 11.87
C ALA A 20 6.03 -3.47 11.47
N ASP A 21 6.02 -4.80 11.45
CA ASP A 21 7.13 -5.65 11.03
C ASP A 21 7.35 -5.66 9.50
N LYS A 22 6.42 -5.09 8.74
CA LYS A 22 6.50 -4.94 7.27
C LYS A 22 6.75 -3.50 6.83
N ILE A 23 6.92 -2.58 7.78
CA ILE A 23 7.29 -1.20 7.47
C ILE A 23 8.80 -1.16 7.21
N ILE A 24 9.18 -0.61 6.06
CA ILE A 24 10.57 -0.43 5.62
C ILE A 24 10.85 1.03 5.30
N GLU A 25 12.12 1.39 5.27
CA GLU A 25 12.55 2.70 4.81
C GLU A 25 12.49 2.80 3.28
N TYR A 26 12.33 4.02 2.76
CA TYR A 26 12.28 4.25 1.32
C TYR A 26 13.54 3.77 0.59
N SER A 27 14.72 3.94 1.21
CA SER A 27 16.00 3.45 0.70
C SER A 27 16.07 1.93 0.55
N GLU A 28 15.21 1.18 1.25
CA GLU A 28 15.18 -0.28 1.27
C GLU A 28 14.23 -0.86 0.21
N LEU A 29 13.58 -0.01 -0.60
CA LEU A 29 12.56 -0.42 -1.57
C LEU A 29 13.04 -1.52 -2.52
N PHE A 30 14.30 -1.47 -2.98
CA PHE A 30 14.89 -2.49 -3.86
C PHE A 30 15.73 -3.55 -3.11
N GLY A 31 15.81 -3.48 -1.78
CA GLY A 31 16.63 -4.33 -0.92
C GLY A 31 16.00 -5.67 -0.55
N GLN A 32 14.77 -5.92 -0.98
CA GLN A 32 14.04 -7.14 -0.61
C GLN A 32 14.58 -8.37 -1.34
N THR A 33 14.53 -9.52 -0.68
CA THR A 33 15.10 -10.77 -1.19
C THR A 33 14.18 -11.51 -2.14
N GLU A 34 12.88 -11.23 -2.05
CA GLU A 34 11.83 -11.86 -2.83
C GLU A 34 11.91 -11.48 -4.31
N PHE A 35 11.65 -12.47 -5.18
CA PHE A 35 11.63 -12.26 -6.62
C PHE A 35 10.48 -11.35 -7.05
N GLU A 36 9.33 -11.42 -6.37
CA GLU A 36 8.15 -10.59 -6.60
C GLU A 36 7.58 -10.08 -5.28
N TYR A 37 7.33 -8.78 -5.19
CA TYR A 37 6.72 -8.18 -4.02
C TYR A 37 6.00 -6.87 -4.35
N TYR A 38 5.08 -6.49 -3.46
CA TYR A 38 4.43 -5.20 -3.48
C TYR A 38 5.05 -4.25 -2.46
N VAL A 39 5.00 -2.96 -2.77
CA VAL A 39 5.34 -1.89 -1.82
C VAL A 39 4.19 -0.88 -1.83
N TYR A 40 3.58 -0.66 -0.67
CA TYR A 40 2.51 0.33 -0.50
C TYR A 40 3.01 1.54 0.25
N VAL A 41 2.98 2.69 -0.41
CA VAL A 41 3.38 3.97 0.16
C VAL A 41 2.15 4.70 0.67
N PHE A 42 2.15 5.08 1.95
CA PHE A 42 1.00 5.67 2.62
C PHE A 42 1.38 6.86 3.49
N SER A 43 0.40 7.67 3.88
CA SER A 43 0.54 8.65 4.95
C SER A 43 -0.63 8.54 5.90
N HIS A 44 -0.38 8.69 7.21
CA HIS A 44 -1.43 8.74 8.23
C HIS A 44 -2.35 9.96 8.08
N THR A 45 -1.89 11.02 7.40
CA THR A 45 -2.67 12.24 7.15
C THR A 45 -3.36 12.26 5.79
N CYS A 46 -3.11 11.25 4.94
CA CYS A 46 -3.75 11.16 3.64
C CYS A 46 -5.15 10.55 3.76
N LEU A 47 -6.19 11.34 3.48
CA LEU A 47 -7.59 10.90 3.51
C LEU A 47 -7.80 9.63 2.67
N HIS A 48 -7.25 9.60 1.45
CA HIS A 48 -7.37 8.43 0.59
C HIS A 48 -6.67 7.18 1.14
N CYS A 49 -5.55 7.32 1.85
CA CYS A 49 -4.90 6.20 2.53
C CYS A 49 -5.78 5.65 3.67
N ILE A 50 -6.45 6.53 4.40
CA ILE A 50 -7.37 6.14 5.49
C ILE A 50 -8.56 5.38 4.90
N GLU A 51 -9.15 5.88 3.82
CA GLU A 51 -10.33 5.29 3.17
C GLU A 51 -10.10 3.86 2.69
N ILE A 52 -8.93 3.56 2.09
CA ILE A 52 -8.64 2.22 1.54
C ILE A 52 -7.80 1.34 2.46
N LYS A 53 -7.52 1.78 3.69
CA LYS A 53 -6.65 1.02 4.61
C LYS A 53 -7.16 -0.41 4.77
N LYS A 54 -8.47 -0.59 4.98
CA LYS A 54 -9.06 -1.92 5.15
C LYS A 54 -8.88 -2.79 3.91
N ASP A 55 -9.06 -2.23 2.72
CA ASP A 55 -8.91 -2.97 1.45
C ASP A 55 -7.46 -3.39 1.23
N ILE A 56 -6.50 -2.50 1.53
CA ILE A 56 -5.07 -2.80 1.45
C ILE A 56 -4.66 -3.89 2.44
N ILE A 57 -5.16 -3.85 3.68
CA ILE A 57 -4.84 -4.86 4.69
C ILE A 57 -5.50 -6.20 4.35
N ASN A 58 -6.71 -6.19 3.79
CA ASN A 58 -7.34 -7.38 3.27
C ASN A 58 -6.51 -7.96 2.11
N PHE A 59 -6.06 -7.13 1.17
CA PHE A 59 -5.19 -7.57 0.09
C PHE A 59 -3.88 -8.17 0.61
N TYR A 60 -3.21 -7.51 1.56
CA TYR A 60 -2.02 -8.00 2.25
C TYR A 60 -2.23 -9.39 2.88
N ASN A 61 -3.37 -9.61 3.54
CA ASN A 61 -3.65 -10.89 4.20
C ASN A 61 -4.01 -12.03 3.23
N ASN A 62 -4.47 -11.70 2.02
CA ASN A 62 -4.98 -12.67 1.05
C ASN A 62 -4.03 -12.92 -0.14
N THR A 63 -3.06 -12.04 -0.37
CA THR A 63 -2.08 -12.21 -1.44
C THR A 63 -1.03 -13.27 -1.07
N THR A 64 -0.53 -14.00 -2.07
CA THR A 64 0.60 -14.93 -1.89
C THR A 64 1.96 -14.23 -2.01
N LYS A 65 1.99 -12.97 -2.43
CA LYS A 65 3.21 -12.19 -2.64
C LYS A 65 3.58 -11.40 -1.39
N SER A 66 4.88 -11.30 -1.08
CA SER A 66 5.33 -10.40 -0.01
C SER A 66 4.89 -8.97 -0.29
N MET A 67 4.55 -8.24 0.76
CA MET A 67 4.13 -6.85 0.66
C MET A 67 4.69 -6.06 1.83
N TYR A 68 5.27 -4.92 1.49
CA TYR A 68 5.93 -4.00 2.40
C TYR A 68 5.23 -2.65 2.39
N PHE A 69 5.46 -1.89 3.46
CA PHE A 69 4.80 -0.62 3.70
C PHE A 69 5.84 0.47 3.89
N ILE A 70 5.64 1.62 3.25
CA ILE A 70 6.50 2.79 3.42
C ILE A 70 5.61 3.95 3.88
N GLN A 71 5.94 4.52 5.04
CA GLN A 71 5.31 5.76 5.47
C GLN A 71 5.96 6.94 4.75
N PHE A 72 5.16 7.74 4.04
CA PHE A 72 5.60 8.96 3.40
C PHE A 72 5.89 10.04 4.46
N GLN A 73 7.15 10.41 4.56
CA GLN A 73 7.65 11.46 5.47
C GLN A 73 8.22 12.67 4.72
N GLY A 74 7.84 12.88 3.45
CA GLY A 74 8.32 13.99 2.63
C GLY A 74 9.70 13.80 1.99
N GLN A 75 10.40 12.70 2.29
CA GLN A 75 11.71 12.35 1.72
C GLN A 75 11.63 11.51 0.44
N ILE A 76 10.42 11.15 0.00
CA ILE A 76 10.20 10.33 -1.19
C ILE A 76 10.09 11.24 -2.41
N ALA A 77 10.84 10.93 -3.46
CA ALA A 77 10.80 11.67 -4.71
C ALA A 77 9.40 11.62 -5.31
N LEU A 78 8.85 12.79 -5.64
CA LEU A 78 7.55 12.94 -6.29
C LEU A 78 7.72 13.32 -7.76
N ASN A 79 7.04 12.60 -8.64
CA ASN A 79 6.99 12.92 -10.07
C ASN A 79 5.58 12.72 -10.61
N LYS A 80 5.15 13.61 -11.51
CA LYS A 80 3.84 13.52 -12.19
C LYS A 80 3.82 12.42 -13.25
N ASP A 81 4.98 12.08 -13.79
CA ASP A 81 5.15 11.06 -14.80
C ASP A 81 5.78 9.80 -14.18
N ILE A 82 4.95 9.04 -13.46
CA ILE A 82 5.38 7.80 -12.80
C ILE A 82 5.64 6.67 -13.80
N ASP A 83 5.19 6.80 -15.05
CA ASP A 83 5.47 5.81 -16.10
C ASP A 83 6.96 5.77 -16.44
N LEU A 84 7.69 6.87 -16.22
CA LEU A 84 9.15 6.92 -16.34
C LEU A 84 9.88 6.02 -15.32
N THR A 85 9.19 5.59 -14.26
CA THR A 85 9.77 4.74 -13.22
C THR A 85 9.66 3.25 -13.53
N ILE A 86 8.91 2.89 -14.58
CA ILE A 86 8.79 1.50 -15.02
C ILE A 86 10.15 1.03 -15.56
N GLY A 87 10.61 -0.12 -15.08
CA GLY A 87 11.93 -0.65 -15.40
C GLY A 87 13.03 -0.23 -14.43
N CYS A 88 12.84 0.84 -13.63
CA CYS A 88 13.82 1.29 -12.66
C CYS A 88 14.14 0.20 -11.64
N ASN A 89 15.42 0.13 -11.26
CA ASN A 89 15.96 -0.85 -10.31
C ASN A 89 16.85 -0.21 -9.23
N ASN A 90 16.84 1.13 -9.16
CA ASN A 90 17.58 1.90 -8.19
C ASN A 90 16.69 3.01 -7.64
N ILE A 91 17.01 3.45 -6.42
CA ILE A 91 16.19 4.42 -5.70
C ILE A 91 16.29 5.84 -6.27
N ALA A 92 17.41 6.18 -6.91
CA ALA A 92 17.66 7.51 -7.46
C ALA A 92 16.75 7.82 -8.66
N ASP A 93 16.39 6.80 -9.43
CA ASP A 93 15.52 6.90 -10.60
C ASP A 93 14.05 6.60 -10.27
N PHE A 94 13.76 6.19 -9.04
CA PHE A 94 12.41 5.85 -8.61
C PHE A 94 11.68 7.06 -8.03
N SER A 95 10.40 7.22 -8.36
CA SER A 95 9.53 8.25 -7.79
C SER A 95 8.09 7.77 -7.73
N ILE A 96 7.26 8.45 -6.95
CA ILE A 96 5.82 8.16 -6.88
C ILE A 96 5.02 9.42 -7.20
N LEU A 97 3.74 9.25 -7.53
CA LEU A 97 2.85 10.39 -7.77
C LEU A 97 2.48 11.11 -6.47
N GLY A 98 2.40 10.34 -5.38
CA GLY A 98 1.96 10.80 -4.06
C GLY A 98 1.46 9.63 -3.23
N THR A 99 0.72 9.91 -2.16
CA THR A 99 0.06 8.87 -1.35
C THR A 99 -1.45 8.84 -1.60
N PRO A 100 -2.08 7.65 -1.63
CA PRO A 100 -1.45 6.34 -1.61
C PRO A 100 -0.75 6.00 -2.94
N SER A 101 0.29 5.17 -2.91
CA SER A 101 0.85 4.53 -4.10
C SER A 101 1.05 3.04 -3.87
N LEU A 102 0.84 2.22 -4.90
CA LEU A 102 1.12 0.78 -4.89
C LEU A 102 2.12 0.45 -6.00
N VAL A 103 3.27 -0.10 -5.61
CA VAL A 103 4.35 -0.46 -6.52
C VAL A 103 4.44 -1.97 -6.57
N PHE A 104 4.55 -2.53 -7.77
CA PHE A 104 4.85 -3.95 -7.97
C PHE A 104 6.26 -4.10 -8.54
N ILE A 105 7.08 -4.89 -7.85
CA ILE A 105 8.48 -5.12 -8.21
C ILE A 105 8.66 -6.60 -8.52
N ARG A 106 9.33 -6.88 -9.64
CA ARG A 106 9.75 -8.22 -10.05
C ARG A 106 11.21 -8.18 -10.46
N ASN A 107 12.00 -9.11 -9.96
CA ASN A 107 13.43 -9.19 -10.26
C ASN A 107 14.16 -7.85 -10.03
N LYS A 108 13.84 -7.18 -8.91
CA LYS A 108 14.35 -5.84 -8.54
C LYS A 108 14.03 -4.71 -9.52
N SER A 109 13.11 -4.92 -10.46
CA SER A 109 12.68 -3.91 -11.42
C SER A 109 11.21 -3.56 -11.19
N VAL A 110 10.88 -2.27 -11.24
CA VAL A 110 9.49 -1.79 -11.13
C VAL A 110 8.71 -2.24 -12.36
N ILE A 111 7.68 -3.03 -12.14
CA ILE A 111 6.78 -3.52 -13.20
C ILE A 111 5.52 -2.65 -13.27
N ASN A 112 5.06 -2.15 -12.13
CA ASN A 112 3.90 -1.27 -12.06
C ASN A 112 4.06 -0.25 -10.93
N ASN A 113 3.59 0.97 -11.16
CA ASN A 113 3.57 2.05 -10.17
C ASN A 113 2.22 2.75 -10.26
N LEU A 114 1.34 2.48 -9.29
CA LEU A 114 -0.03 2.96 -9.28
C LEU A 114 -0.20 4.08 -8.26
N GLY A 115 -0.45 5.29 -8.75
CA GLY A 115 -0.76 6.44 -7.91
C GLY A 115 -2.27 6.58 -7.64
N GLY A 116 -2.63 6.76 -6.38
CA GLY A 116 -3.95 7.20 -5.95
C GLY A 116 -4.98 6.08 -5.75
N LYS A 117 -6.02 6.42 -4.98
CA LYS A 117 -7.06 5.48 -4.51
C LYS A 117 -7.67 4.62 -5.62
N LYS A 118 -8.13 5.26 -6.69
CA LYS A 118 -8.91 4.60 -7.76
C LYS A 118 -8.09 3.55 -8.49
N ALA A 119 -6.85 3.86 -8.86
CA ALA A 119 -5.96 2.96 -9.56
C ALA A 119 -5.63 1.73 -8.71
N ILE A 120 -5.33 1.95 -7.42
CA ILE A 120 -5.01 0.89 -6.47
C ILE A 120 -6.20 -0.05 -6.25
N LEU A 121 -7.40 0.49 -5.98
CA LEU A 121 -8.60 -0.32 -5.80
C LEU A 121 -8.93 -1.13 -7.07
N SER A 122 -8.76 -0.52 -8.24
CA SER A 122 -8.96 -1.23 -9.51
C SER A 122 -7.95 -2.37 -9.70
N HIS A 123 -6.74 -2.27 -9.18
CA HIS A 123 -5.73 -3.33 -9.28
C HIS A 123 -6.04 -4.48 -8.32
N ILE A 124 -6.27 -4.17 -7.04
CA ILE A 124 -6.43 -5.20 -5.98
C ILE A 124 -7.75 -5.95 -6.04
N ASN A 125 -8.81 -5.37 -6.63
CA ASN A 125 -10.10 -6.05 -6.77
C ASN A 125 -10.16 -7.01 -7.97
N ASN A 126 -9.16 -6.96 -8.86
CA ASN A 126 -9.07 -7.80 -10.05
C ASN A 126 -8.04 -8.94 -9.90
N HIS A 127 -7.47 -9.11 -8.69
CA HIS A 127 -6.48 -10.14 -8.34
C HIS A 127 -7.00 -10.95 -7.16
#